data_AF-A0A353Z2I9-F1
#
_entry.id   AF-A0A353Z2I9-F1
#
_cell.length_a   1.000
_cell.length_b   1.000
_cell.length_c   1.000
_cell.angle_alpha   90.00
_cell.angle_beta   90.00
_cell.angle_gamma   90.00
#
_symmetry.space_group_name_H-M   'P 1'
#
loop_
_entity.id
_entity.type
_entity.pdbx_description
1 polymer ?
#
loop_
_entity_poly.entity_id
_entity_poly.type
_entity_poly.pdbx_seq_one_letter_code
_entity_poly.pdbx_strand_id
1 'polypeptide(L)'
;MTKAEAFGRLYSCGFEVLEELETKNLIFFAAVRKKKPLYPEQPTYGPLVKLKRVGKNGKIINVYKLRTMHPYSEFIQDYLYKKEGLKEGGKFEKDFRVTTIGRFFRVLWLDELPMLLNLIKREIKIVGVRPISQHYFNLYPEEMRQRRIQYKPGLVPPFYVDNPKSLNEIIDSEIRYLDAFDKHPVKTDLKYFFKAFYNIVFKRARSA
;
A
#
# COMPACT_ATOMS: atom_id res chain seq x y z
N MET A 1 6.75 17.38 17.67
CA MET A 1 7.06 16.05 17.07
C MET A 1 5.97 15.07 17.49
N THR A 2 5.40 14.29 16.57
CA THR A 2 4.34 13.34 16.93
C THR A 2 4.90 12.02 17.47
N LYS A 3 4.09 11.24 18.20
CA LYS A 3 4.47 9.90 18.67
C LYS A 3 4.97 9.00 17.53
N ALA A 4 4.27 9.02 16.40
CA ALA A 4 4.64 8.27 15.20
C ALA A 4 6.02 8.63 14.66
N GLU A 5 6.33 9.92 14.59
CA GLU A 5 7.63 10.38 14.11
C GLU A 5 8.75 10.09 15.12
N ALA A 6 8.49 10.31 16.41
CA ALA A 6 9.46 10.05 17.49
C ALA A 6 9.87 8.58 17.53
N PHE A 7 8.89 7.67 17.57
CA PHE A 7 9.16 6.24 17.56
C PHE A 7 9.70 5.78 16.21
N GLY A 8 9.22 6.34 15.10
CA GLY A 8 9.76 6.06 13.77
C GLY A 8 11.27 6.32 13.67
N ARG A 9 11.72 7.48 14.15
CA ARG A 9 13.16 7.84 14.20
C ARG A 9 13.93 6.89 15.12
N LEU A 10 13.39 6.57 16.29
CA LEU A 10 13.98 5.63 17.24
C LEU A 10 14.18 4.24 16.61
N TYR A 11 13.14 3.69 15.97
CA TYR A 11 13.19 2.40 15.27
C TYR A 11 14.14 2.42 14.07
N SER A 12 14.19 3.54 13.33
CA SER A 12 15.19 3.68 12.25
C SER A 12 16.64 3.64 12.77
N CYS A 13 16.88 3.99 14.04
CA CYS A 13 18.19 3.89 14.69
C CYS A 13 18.47 2.49 15.29
N GLY A 14 17.56 1.53 15.11
CA GLY A 14 17.70 0.14 15.55
C GLY A 14 17.21 -0.14 16.98
N PHE A 15 16.49 0.82 17.59
CA PHE A 15 15.90 0.66 18.92
C PHE A 15 14.47 0.12 18.83
N GLU A 16 14.09 -0.74 19.76
CA GLU A 16 12.71 -1.19 19.96
C GLU A 16 12.19 -0.66 21.29
N VAL A 17 10.98 -0.12 21.30
CA VAL A 17 10.29 0.31 22.52
C VAL A 17 9.79 -0.94 23.25
N LEU A 18 10.10 -1.04 24.55
CA LEU A 18 9.68 -2.13 25.42
C LEU A 18 8.41 -1.74 26.20
N GLU A 19 8.43 -0.55 26.78
CA GLU A 19 7.36 -0.03 27.61
C GLU A 19 7.12 1.44 27.28
N GLU A 20 5.87 1.87 27.44
CA GLU A 20 5.48 3.26 27.30
C GLU A 20 4.48 3.66 28.38
N LEU A 21 4.61 4.90 28.85
CA LEU A 21 3.68 5.54 29.77
C LEU A 21 3.27 6.88 29.15
N GLU A 22 1.97 7.00 28.89
CA GLU A 22 1.39 8.19 28.29
C GLU A 22 0.61 8.97 29.35
N THR A 23 1.04 10.21 29.57
CA THR A 23 0.31 11.20 30.37
C THR A 23 -0.34 12.21 29.43
N LYS A 24 -1.16 13.14 29.95
CA LYS A 24 -1.85 14.14 29.10
C LYS A 24 -0.91 14.92 28.16
N ASN A 25 0.32 15.20 28.59
CA ASN A 25 1.25 16.06 27.84
C ASN A 25 2.60 15.39 27.51
N LEU A 26 2.93 14.26 28.14
CA LEU A 26 4.24 13.63 28.02
C LEU A 26 4.10 12.13 27.73
N ILE A 27 5.00 11.63 26.89
CA ILE A 27 5.18 10.22 26.61
C ILE A 27 6.55 9.82 27.16
N PHE A 28 6.56 8.94 28.14
CA PHE A 28 7.76 8.28 28.65
C PHE A 28 7.85 6.90 28.00
N PHE A 29 9.06 6.44 27.67
CA PHE A 29 9.26 5.13 27.09
C PHE A 29 10.62 4.55 27.47
N ALA A 30 10.69 3.23 27.63
CA ALA A 30 11.93 2.49 27.72
C ALA A 30 12.22 1.82 26.37
N ALA A 31 13.45 1.90 25.88
CA ALA A 31 13.83 1.33 24.60
C ALA A 31 15.18 0.61 24.68
N VAL A 32 15.30 -0.48 23.92
CA VAL A 32 16.54 -1.27 23.82
C VAL A 32 17.00 -1.34 22.38
N ARG A 33 18.31 -1.25 22.17
CA ARG A 33 18.87 -1.43 20.83
C ARG A 33 18.94 -2.90 20.48
N LYS A 34 18.24 -3.32 19.42
CA LYS A 34 18.25 -4.73 18.96
C LYS A 34 18.88 -4.92 17.59
N LYS A 35 18.93 -3.87 16.77
CA LYS A 35 19.36 -3.94 15.38
C LYS A 35 20.33 -2.81 15.05
N LYS A 36 21.06 -2.97 13.94
CA LYS A 36 21.81 -1.84 13.36
C LYS A 36 20.81 -0.82 12.81
N PRO A 37 21.17 0.48 12.77
CA PRO A 37 20.35 1.49 12.12
C PRO A 37 20.00 1.12 10.69
N LEU A 38 18.75 1.39 10.32
CA LEU A 38 18.24 1.26 8.97
C LEU A 38 18.21 2.63 8.32
N TYR A 39 19.14 2.86 7.40
CA TYR A 39 19.13 4.04 6.54
C TYR A 39 18.50 3.65 5.20
N PRO A 40 17.30 4.14 4.87
CA PRO A 40 16.73 3.88 3.55
C PRO A 40 17.63 4.54 2.49
N GLU A 41 17.92 3.83 1.40
CA GLU A 41 18.80 4.34 0.32
C GLU A 41 18.26 5.61 -0.34
N GLN A 42 16.94 5.79 -0.36
CA GLN A 42 16.26 6.94 -0.96
C GLN A 42 15.14 7.41 -0.04
N PRO A 43 15.46 8.12 1.06
CA PRO A 43 14.45 8.63 1.93
C PRO A 43 13.66 9.69 1.18
N THR A 44 12.35 9.50 1.10
CA THR A 44 11.48 10.59 0.69
C THR A 44 10.97 11.24 1.97
N TYR A 45 11.13 12.55 2.12
CA TYR A 45 10.62 13.31 3.28
C TYR A 45 9.49 14.28 2.91
N GLY A 46 9.33 14.57 1.61
CA GLY A 46 8.31 15.47 1.10
C GLY A 46 6.89 14.88 1.05
N PRO A 47 5.90 15.71 0.63
CA PRO A 47 4.50 15.30 0.49
C PRO A 47 4.26 14.31 -0.65
N LEU A 48 5.17 14.22 -1.63
CA LEU A 48 5.14 13.20 -2.67
C LEU A 48 6.06 12.05 -2.30
N VAL A 49 5.56 10.82 -2.36
CA VAL A 49 6.31 9.59 -2.11
C VAL A 49 6.46 8.81 -3.41
N LYS A 50 7.67 8.32 -3.68
CA LYS A 50 7.96 7.43 -4.81
C LYS A 50 8.07 6.01 -4.31
N LEU A 51 7.26 5.11 -4.87
CA LEU A 51 7.24 3.71 -4.50
C LEU A 51 7.70 2.87 -5.69
N LYS A 52 8.79 2.11 -5.51
CA LYS A 52 9.24 1.12 -6.49
C LYS A 52 8.23 -0.03 -6.56
N ARG A 53 7.73 -0.31 -7.76
CA ARG A 53 6.74 -1.35 -8.03
C ARG A 53 7.10 -2.13 -9.30
N VAL A 54 6.70 -3.40 -9.33
CA VAL A 54 6.90 -4.26 -10.51
C VAL A 54 5.88 -3.87 -11.58
N GLY A 55 6.36 -3.51 -12.76
CA GLY A 55 5.57 -3.17 -13.94
C GLY A 55 5.65 -4.23 -15.03
N LYS A 56 5.21 -3.85 -16.23
CA LYS A 56 5.23 -4.74 -17.41
C LYS A 56 6.66 -5.16 -17.75
N ASN A 57 6.81 -6.41 -18.17
CA ASN A 57 8.05 -7.13 -18.47
C ASN A 57 9.04 -7.17 -17.29
N GLY A 58 8.54 -7.10 -16.05
CA GLY A 58 9.35 -7.11 -14.84
C GLY A 58 10.10 -5.79 -14.58
N LYS A 59 9.88 -4.76 -15.40
CA LYS A 59 10.53 -3.45 -15.23
C LYS A 59 10.04 -2.79 -13.95
N ILE A 60 10.98 -2.30 -13.13
CA ILE A 60 10.64 -1.53 -11.94
C ILE A 60 10.20 -0.12 -12.35
N ILE A 61 8.98 0.25 -11.96
CA ILE A 61 8.41 1.58 -12.18
C ILE A 61 8.29 2.32 -10.84
N ASN A 62 8.39 3.65 -10.89
CA ASN A 62 8.19 4.50 -9.72
C ASN A 62 6.76 5.01 -9.70
N VAL A 63 5.93 4.44 -8.82
CA VAL A 63 4.55 4.89 -8.60
C VAL A 63 4.56 6.07 -7.63
N TYR A 64 3.89 7.16 -8.00
CA TYR A 64 3.83 8.37 -7.17
C TYR A 64 2.56 8.37 -6.32
N LYS A 65 2.68 8.69 -5.04
CA LYS A 65 1.54 8.88 -4.13
C LYS A 65 1.75 10.09 -3.24
N LEU A 66 0.67 10.66 -2.71
CA LEU A 66 0.80 11.64 -1.62
C LEU A 66 1.10 10.91 -0.30
N ARG A 67 1.95 11.52 0.51
CA ARG A 67 2.24 11.08 1.87
C ARG A 67 1.00 11.30 2.72
N THR A 68 0.44 10.21 3.21
CA THR A 68 -0.68 10.26 4.17
C THR A 68 -0.23 9.97 5.60
N MET A 69 1.00 9.49 5.78
CA MET A 69 1.54 9.05 7.07
C MET A 69 2.68 9.96 7.54
N HIS A 70 2.90 10.03 8.86
CA HIS A 70 4.01 10.76 9.45
C HIS A 70 5.36 10.24 8.91
N PRO A 71 6.38 11.11 8.77
CA PRO A 71 7.74 10.67 8.44
C PRO A 71 8.25 9.59 9.40
N TYR A 72 9.05 8.64 8.90
CA TYR A 72 9.62 7.50 9.63
C TYR A 72 8.61 6.51 10.22
N SER A 73 7.31 6.73 10.04
CA SER A 73 6.29 5.86 10.62
C SER A 73 6.25 4.46 9.99
N GLU A 74 6.92 4.24 8.86
CA GLU A 74 7.12 2.93 8.26
C GLU A 74 7.91 1.97 9.19
N PHE A 75 8.84 2.49 9.99
CA PHE A 75 9.72 1.67 10.84
C PHE A 75 9.01 1.11 12.08
N ILE A 76 7.84 1.64 12.44
CA ILE A 76 7.07 1.23 13.61
C ILE A 76 5.90 0.29 13.24
N GLN A 77 5.87 -0.24 12.02
CA GLN A 77 4.85 -1.20 11.61
C GLN A 77 4.79 -2.43 12.52
N ASP A 78 5.94 -3.03 12.83
CA ASP A 78 6.03 -4.20 13.70
C ASP A 78 5.60 -3.88 15.14
N TYR A 79 5.91 -2.67 15.60
CA TYR A 79 5.48 -2.18 16.90
C TYR A 79 3.95 -2.06 16.98
N LEU A 80 3.31 -1.43 15.97
CA LEU A 80 1.84 -1.37 15.91
C LEU A 80 1.22 -2.78 15.83
N TYR A 81 1.83 -3.68 15.05
CA TYR A 81 1.38 -5.06 14.93
C TYR A 81 1.36 -5.80 16.27
N LYS A 82 2.43 -5.68 17.06
CA LYS A 82 2.51 -6.30 18.38
C LYS A 82 1.53 -5.70 19.38
N LYS A 83 1.27 -4.39 19.28
CA LYS A 83 0.43 -3.67 20.23
C LYS A 83 -1.07 -3.83 19.97
N GLU A 84 -1.50 -3.70 18.73
CA GLU A 84 -2.92 -3.61 18.36
C GLU A 84 -3.41 -4.84 17.57
N GLY A 85 -2.51 -5.68 17.04
CA GLY A 85 -2.85 -6.76 16.10
C GLY A 85 -3.36 -6.25 14.75
N LEU A 86 -3.82 -7.16 13.89
CA LEU A 86 -4.53 -6.82 12.64
C LEU A 86 -6.00 -7.19 12.78
N LYS A 87 -6.91 -6.29 12.37
CA LYS A 87 -8.32 -6.65 12.12
C LYS A 87 -8.49 -7.31 10.75
N GLU A 88 -9.69 -7.83 10.49
CA GLU A 88 -10.09 -8.32 9.16
C GLU A 88 -9.70 -7.33 8.05
N GLY A 89 -9.04 -7.83 7.01
CA GLY A 89 -8.52 -7.02 5.90
C GLY A 89 -7.19 -6.31 6.17
N GLY A 90 -6.48 -6.66 7.25
CA GLY A 90 -5.10 -6.22 7.50
C GLY A 90 -4.96 -4.77 7.99
N LYS A 91 -6.00 -4.21 8.62
CA LYS A 91 -6.02 -2.82 9.12
C LYS A 91 -5.77 -2.75 10.63
N PHE A 92 -5.04 -1.73 11.06
CA PHE A 92 -4.95 -1.33 12.47
C PHE A 92 -6.17 -0.50 12.86
N GLU A 93 -6.76 -0.75 14.02
CA GLU A 93 -7.94 -0.02 14.52
C GLU A 93 -7.64 1.47 14.74
N LYS A 94 -6.47 1.77 15.31
CA LYS A 94 -5.99 3.12 15.57
C LYS A 94 -4.59 3.31 15.00
N ASP A 95 -4.50 3.41 13.68
CA ASP A 95 -3.22 3.70 13.02
C ASP A 95 -2.80 5.18 13.24
N PHE A 96 -2.11 5.45 14.34
CA PHE A 96 -1.58 6.77 14.68
C PHE A 96 -0.44 7.22 13.74
N ARG A 97 0.01 6.36 12.82
CA ARG A 97 0.93 6.75 11.76
C ARG A 97 0.27 7.64 10.71
N VAL A 98 -1.05 7.53 10.52
CA VAL A 98 -1.78 8.30 9.51
C VAL A 98 -2.12 9.68 10.06
N THR A 99 -1.70 10.72 9.33
CA THR A 99 -2.02 12.12 9.68
C THR A 99 -3.51 12.42 9.52
N THR A 100 -4.06 13.41 10.23
CA THR A 100 -5.47 13.82 10.08
C THR A 100 -5.79 14.23 8.64
N ILE A 101 -4.92 15.03 8.02
CA ILE A 101 -5.03 15.44 6.60
C ILE A 101 -4.89 14.21 5.69
N GLY A 102 -3.95 13.31 5.97
CA GLY A 102 -3.76 12.08 5.21
C GLY A 102 -4.96 11.14 5.26
N ARG A 103 -5.69 11.11 6.38
CA ARG A 103 -6.98 10.39 6.49
C ARG A 103 -7.99 10.97 5.50
N PHE A 104 -8.07 12.30 5.42
CA PHE A 104 -8.92 13.00 4.44
C PHE A 104 -8.51 12.66 3.01
N PHE A 105 -7.22 12.68 2.69
CA PHE A 105 -6.71 12.30 1.37
C PHE A 105 -7.09 10.86 0.99
N ARG A 106 -6.98 9.89 1.91
CA ARG A 106 -7.39 8.50 1.67
C ARG A 106 -8.90 8.36 1.48
N VAL A 107 -9.71 9.11 2.22
CA VAL A 107 -11.18 9.11 2.08
C VAL A 107 -11.59 9.70 0.74
N LEU A 108 -10.87 10.71 0.24
CA LEU A 108 -11.15 11.36 -1.04
C LEU A 108 -10.38 10.75 -2.23
N TRP A 109 -9.59 9.69 -2.04
CA TRP A 109 -8.69 9.12 -3.08
C TRP A 109 -7.66 10.12 -3.64
N LEU A 110 -7.41 11.22 -2.93
CA LEU A 110 -6.47 12.24 -3.36
C LEU A 110 -5.02 11.74 -3.29
N ASP A 111 -4.75 10.72 -2.47
CA ASP A 111 -3.41 10.15 -2.32
C ASP A 111 -2.91 9.43 -3.57
N GLU A 112 -3.81 8.97 -4.43
CA GLU A 112 -3.47 8.30 -5.69
C GLU A 112 -3.46 9.24 -6.90
N LEU A 113 -3.85 10.51 -6.75
CA LEU A 113 -3.80 11.49 -7.85
C LEU A 113 -2.42 11.58 -8.52
N PRO A 114 -1.28 11.55 -7.80
CA PRO A 114 0.02 11.56 -8.45
C PRO A 114 0.27 10.35 -9.36
N MET A 115 -0.44 9.23 -9.18
CA MET A 115 -0.35 8.06 -10.07
C MET A 115 -0.89 8.36 -11.48
N LEU A 116 -1.70 9.41 -11.66
CA LEU A 116 -2.13 9.84 -13.00
C LEU A 116 -0.93 10.22 -13.88
N LEU A 117 0.19 10.67 -13.30
CA LEU A 117 1.43 10.90 -14.03
C LEU A 117 1.98 9.59 -14.64
N ASN A 118 1.86 8.45 -13.94
CA ASN A 118 2.26 7.15 -14.47
C ASN A 118 1.33 6.70 -15.61
N LEU A 119 0.05 7.06 -15.55
CA LEU A 119 -0.91 6.79 -16.63
C LEU A 119 -0.54 7.56 -17.90
N ILE A 120 -0.22 8.85 -17.76
CA ILE A 120 0.24 9.71 -18.86
C ILE A 120 1.55 9.18 -19.45
N LYS A 121 2.48 8.72 -18.60
CA LYS A 121 3.74 8.06 -19.02
C LYS A 121 3.55 6.67 -19.63
N ARG A 122 2.31 6.16 -19.69
CA ARG A 122 1.95 4.83 -20.21
C ARG A 122 2.62 3.67 -19.44
N GLU A 123 3.05 3.90 -18.19
CA GLU A 123 3.67 2.89 -17.31
C GLU A 123 2.60 2.00 -16.66
N ILE A 124 1.43 2.57 -16.38
CA ILE A 124 0.24 1.88 -15.85
C ILE A 124 -0.95 2.07 -16.82
N LYS A 125 -2.03 1.32 -16.61
CA LYS A 125 -3.34 1.52 -17.26
C LYS A 125 -4.44 1.82 -16.25
N ILE A 126 -5.66 2.11 -16.72
CA ILE A 126 -6.79 2.47 -15.84
C ILE A 126 -7.24 1.27 -15.01
N VAL A 127 -7.65 0.17 -15.65
CA VAL A 127 -8.06 -1.06 -14.99
C VAL A 127 -7.01 -2.11 -15.20
N GLY A 128 -6.59 -2.83 -14.16
CA GLY A 128 -5.54 -3.85 -14.25
C GLY A 128 -5.00 -4.28 -12.90
N VAL A 129 -4.22 -5.35 -12.86
CA VAL A 129 -3.63 -5.88 -11.62
C VAL A 129 -2.83 -4.80 -10.86
N ARG A 130 -2.89 -4.83 -9.53
CA ARG A 130 -2.29 -3.76 -8.71
C ARG A 130 -0.77 -3.73 -8.89
N PRO A 131 -0.13 -2.55 -9.00
CA PRO A 131 1.33 -2.47 -8.90
C PRO A 131 1.76 -2.83 -7.47
N ILE A 132 2.52 -3.92 -7.33
CA ILE A 132 2.99 -4.45 -6.03
C ILE A 132 4.51 -4.27 -5.87
N SER A 133 4.98 -4.24 -4.62
CA SER A 133 6.42 -4.17 -4.32
C SER A 133 7.11 -5.47 -4.74
N GLN A 134 8.43 -5.42 -4.96
CA GLN A 134 9.20 -6.63 -5.28
C GLN A 134 9.04 -7.70 -4.18
N HIS A 135 9.04 -7.28 -2.91
CA HIS A 135 8.86 -8.20 -1.80
C HIS A 135 7.50 -8.93 -1.88
N TYR A 136 6.41 -8.20 -2.11
CA TYR A 136 5.08 -8.80 -2.23
C TYR A 136 4.94 -9.64 -3.52
N PHE A 137 5.58 -9.22 -4.60
CA PHE A 137 5.66 -9.98 -5.85
C PHE A 137 6.32 -11.34 -5.63
N ASN A 138 7.36 -11.42 -4.80
CA ASN A 138 8.05 -12.67 -4.50
C ASN A 138 7.20 -13.65 -3.66
N LEU A 139 6.11 -13.19 -3.03
CA LEU A 139 5.17 -14.07 -2.31
C LEU A 139 4.24 -14.84 -3.26
N TYR A 140 4.14 -14.42 -4.53
CA TYR A 140 3.27 -15.06 -5.51
C TYR A 140 3.96 -16.31 -6.10
N PRO A 141 3.17 -17.33 -6.51
CA PRO A 141 3.68 -18.46 -7.29
C PRO A 141 4.37 -17.98 -8.58
N GLU A 142 5.40 -18.71 -9.03
CA GLU A 142 6.21 -18.34 -10.20
C GLU A 142 5.36 -18.16 -11.47
N GLU A 143 4.42 -19.07 -11.73
CA GLU A 143 3.51 -18.97 -12.88
C GLU A 143 2.71 -17.67 -12.87
N MET A 144 2.20 -17.29 -11.69
CA MET A 144 1.45 -16.05 -11.54
C MET A 144 2.36 -14.83 -11.70
N ARG A 145 3.59 -14.88 -11.18
CA ARG A 145 4.60 -13.82 -11.39
C ARG A 145 4.85 -13.57 -12.87
N GLN A 146 5.10 -14.64 -13.63
CA GLN A 146 5.35 -14.57 -15.08
C GLN A 146 4.14 -14.06 -15.85
N ARG A 147 2.92 -14.46 -15.45
CA ARG A 147 1.71 -13.97 -16.09
C ARG A 147 1.49 -12.47 -15.80
N ARG A 148 1.65 -12.05 -14.55
CA ARG A 148 1.43 -10.66 -14.11
C ARG A 148 2.27 -9.66 -14.89
N ILE A 149 3.54 -9.99 -15.14
CA ILE A 149 4.47 -9.10 -15.84
C ILE A 149 4.16 -8.95 -17.33
N GLN A 150 3.34 -9.79 -17.95
CA GLN A 150 2.97 -9.62 -19.36
C GLN A 150 2.04 -8.41 -19.58
N TYR A 151 1.35 -7.98 -18.52
CA TYR A 151 0.36 -6.90 -18.56
C TYR A 151 0.87 -5.65 -17.87
N LYS A 152 0.30 -4.49 -18.26
CA LYS A 152 0.53 -3.25 -17.51
C LYS A 152 -0.29 -3.30 -16.23
N PRO A 153 0.29 -2.92 -15.08
CA PRO A 153 -0.48 -2.76 -13.85
C PRO A 153 -1.55 -1.68 -14.00
N GLY A 154 -2.61 -1.77 -13.20
CA GLY A 154 -3.76 -0.88 -13.21
C GLY A 154 -3.84 0.05 -12.01
N LEU A 155 -4.42 1.24 -12.21
CA LEU A 155 -4.85 2.13 -11.14
C LEU A 155 -6.01 1.50 -10.35
N VAL A 156 -6.95 0.89 -11.05
CA VAL A 156 -8.14 0.21 -10.50
C VAL A 156 -7.96 -1.31 -10.61
N PRO A 157 -7.50 -1.98 -9.54
CA PRO A 157 -7.38 -3.43 -9.51
C PRO A 157 -8.72 -4.17 -9.38
N PRO A 158 -8.78 -5.42 -9.87
CA PRO A 158 -9.94 -6.29 -9.71
C PRO A 158 -10.29 -6.58 -8.25
N PHE A 159 -9.33 -6.36 -7.33
CA PHE A 159 -9.52 -6.33 -5.88
C PHE A 159 -10.76 -5.53 -5.45
N TYR A 160 -11.04 -4.38 -6.07
CA TYR A 160 -12.19 -3.53 -5.72
C TYR A 160 -13.55 -4.14 -6.12
N VAL A 161 -13.54 -5.13 -7.00
CA VAL A 161 -14.74 -5.84 -7.44
C VAL A 161 -15.00 -7.03 -6.53
N ASP A 162 -13.97 -7.83 -6.27
CA ASP A 162 -14.11 -9.12 -5.59
C ASP A 162 -13.94 -9.01 -4.06
N ASN A 163 -13.38 -7.91 -3.54
CA ASN A 163 -13.09 -7.68 -2.11
C ASN A 163 -12.47 -8.90 -1.39
N PRO A 164 -11.37 -9.46 -1.92
CA PRO A 164 -10.74 -10.65 -1.33
C PRO A 164 -10.13 -10.34 0.05
N LYS A 165 -10.16 -11.34 0.94
CA LYS A 165 -9.68 -11.23 2.33
C LYS A 165 -8.31 -11.87 2.56
N SER A 166 -7.93 -12.85 1.73
CA SER A 166 -6.67 -13.59 1.84
C SER A 166 -5.78 -13.41 0.60
N LEU A 167 -4.47 -13.70 0.72
CA LEU A 167 -3.54 -13.65 -0.42
C LEU A 167 -3.98 -14.56 -1.56
N ASN A 168 -4.48 -15.76 -1.25
CA ASN A 168 -4.96 -16.71 -2.25
C ASN A 168 -6.18 -16.13 -2.99
N GLU A 169 -7.14 -15.55 -2.29
CA GLU A 169 -8.30 -14.90 -2.93
C GLU A 169 -7.89 -13.69 -3.79
N ILE A 170 -6.83 -12.95 -3.39
CA ILE A 170 -6.27 -11.86 -4.19
C ILE A 170 -5.71 -12.43 -5.50
N ILE A 171 -4.93 -13.52 -5.42
CA ILE A 171 -4.37 -14.20 -6.60
C ILE A 171 -5.50 -14.70 -7.50
N ASP A 172 -6.52 -15.34 -6.95
CA ASP A 172 -7.67 -15.84 -7.71
C ASP A 172 -8.45 -14.72 -8.41
N SER A 173 -8.65 -13.58 -7.73
CA SER A 173 -9.27 -12.40 -8.32
C SER A 173 -8.47 -11.86 -9.50
N GLU A 174 -7.15 -11.82 -9.38
CA GLU A 174 -6.28 -11.39 -10.45
C GLU A 174 -6.27 -12.38 -11.62
N ILE A 175 -6.26 -13.69 -11.36
CA ILE A 175 -6.35 -14.72 -12.39
C ILE A 175 -7.66 -14.59 -13.17
N ARG A 176 -8.81 -14.50 -12.48
CA ARG A 176 -10.13 -14.31 -13.11
C ARG A 176 -10.17 -13.08 -14.01
N TYR A 177 -9.55 -11.99 -13.57
CA TYR A 177 -9.47 -10.77 -14.38
C TYR A 177 -8.59 -10.98 -15.62
N LEU A 178 -7.39 -11.58 -15.46
CA LEU A 178 -6.47 -11.81 -16.57
C LEU A 178 -7.05 -12.78 -17.60
N ASP A 179 -7.68 -13.88 -17.17
CA ASP A 179 -8.36 -14.83 -18.06
C ASP A 179 -9.48 -14.18 -18.88
N ALA A 180 -10.27 -13.31 -18.25
CA ALA A 180 -11.31 -12.56 -18.94
C ALA A 180 -10.72 -11.49 -19.88
N PHE A 181 -9.60 -10.89 -19.50
CA PHE A 181 -8.91 -9.89 -20.28
C PHE A 181 -8.32 -10.50 -21.56
N ASP A 182 -7.75 -11.70 -21.48
CA ASP A 182 -7.20 -12.41 -22.65
C ASP A 182 -8.26 -12.72 -23.71
N LYS A 183 -9.48 -13.03 -23.28
CA LYS A 183 -10.61 -13.30 -24.20
C LYS A 183 -11.18 -12.02 -24.80
N HIS A 184 -11.46 -11.01 -23.96
CA HIS A 184 -12.12 -9.78 -24.37
C HIS A 184 -11.54 -8.56 -23.64
N PRO A 185 -10.39 -8.01 -24.09
CA PRO A 185 -9.67 -6.96 -23.37
C PRO A 185 -10.51 -5.74 -23.03
N VAL A 186 -11.18 -5.17 -24.03
CA VAL A 186 -11.97 -3.94 -23.90
C VAL A 186 -13.20 -4.17 -23.03
N LYS A 187 -13.95 -5.24 -23.30
CA LYS A 187 -15.18 -5.57 -22.55
C LYS A 187 -14.87 -5.85 -21.08
N THR A 188 -13.76 -6.55 -20.80
CA THR A 188 -13.33 -6.85 -19.44
C THR A 188 -12.92 -5.59 -18.70
N ASP A 189 -12.13 -4.71 -19.30
CA ASP A 189 -11.73 -3.44 -18.67
C ASP A 189 -12.96 -2.56 -18.37
N LEU A 190 -13.90 -2.40 -19.30
CA LEU A 190 -15.13 -1.65 -19.04
C LEU A 190 -15.95 -2.28 -17.89
N LYS A 191 -16.15 -3.60 -17.92
CA LYS A 191 -16.92 -4.32 -16.90
C LYS A 191 -16.32 -4.12 -15.51
N TYR A 192 -15.00 -4.28 -15.38
CA TYR A 192 -14.31 -4.11 -14.09
C TYR A 192 -14.26 -2.65 -13.66
N PHE A 193 -14.11 -1.70 -14.59
CA PHE A 193 -14.17 -0.27 -14.31
C PHE A 193 -15.50 0.12 -13.63
N PHE A 194 -16.63 -0.19 -14.27
CA PHE A 194 -17.94 0.20 -13.73
C PHE A 194 -18.28 -0.53 -12.44
N LYS A 195 -17.93 -1.81 -12.32
CA LYS A 195 -18.12 -2.57 -11.07
C LYS A 195 -17.28 -2.01 -9.93
N ALA A 196 -16.00 -1.73 -10.18
CA ALA A 196 -15.11 -1.16 -9.17
C ALA A 196 -15.60 0.23 -8.77
N PHE A 197 -15.94 1.08 -9.74
CA PHE A 197 -16.50 2.42 -9.48
C PHE A 197 -17.76 2.35 -8.60
N TYR A 198 -18.70 1.48 -8.95
CA TYR A 198 -19.91 1.28 -8.14
C TYR A 198 -19.58 0.82 -6.72
N ASN A 199 -18.66 -0.14 -6.55
CA ASN A 199 -18.27 -0.62 -5.23
C ASN A 199 -17.53 0.44 -4.41
N ILE A 200 -16.69 1.27 -5.03
CA ILE A 200 -15.94 2.34 -4.36
C ILE A 200 -16.88 3.44 -3.89
N VAL A 201 -17.80 3.89 -4.76
CA VAL A 201 -18.73 5.00 -4.48
C VAL A 201 -19.85 4.56 -3.54
N PHE A 202 -20.53 3.44 -3.82
CA PHE A 202 -21.74 3.04 -3.11
C PHE A 202 -21.49 2.03 -1.99
N LYS A 203 -20.54 1.10 -2.16
CA LYS A 203 -20.21 0.08 -1.13
C LYS A 203 -18.99 0.45 -0.28
N ARG A 204 -18.42 1.64 -0.48
CA ARG A 204 -17.21 2.13 0.22
C ARG A 204 -16.06 1.12 0.20
N ALA A 205 -15.89 0.36 -0.89
CA ALA A 205 -14.75 -0.53 -1.06
C ALA A 205 -13.46 0.30 -1.08
N ARG A 206 -12.52 -0.02 -0.18
CA ARG A 206 -11.24 0.69 -0.02
C ARG A 206 -10.11 -0.30 -0.09
N SER A 207 -9.06 0.04 -0.85
CA SER A 207 -7.79 -0.67 -0.74
C SER A 207 -7.31 -0.57 0.71
N ALA A 208 -6.92 -1.71 1.27
CA ALA A 208 -6.07 -1.76 2.45
C ALA A 208 -4.74 -1.03 2.18
#